data_AF-A0A2B6DU38-F1
#
_entry.id   AF-A0A2B6DU38-F1
#
_cell.length_a   1.000
_cell.length_b   1.000
_cell.length_c   1.000
_cell.angle_alpha   90.00
_cell.angle_beta   90.00
_cell.angle_gamma   90.00
#
_symmetry.space_group_name_H-M   'P 1'
#
loop_
_entity.id
_entity.type
_entity.pdbx_description
1 polymer ?
#
loop_
_entity_poly.entity_id
_entity_poly.type
_entity_poly.pdbx_seq_one_letter_code
_entity_poly.pdbx_strand_id
1 'polypeptide(L)' 'MKIHYGLNDLKDIDIMAFLPIILPVIAVGALLVFIALIDLYRNRKTRKNVLVWTLIIIFVNVLGPILYFVIGRKDSEKL' A
#
# COMPACT_ATOMS: atom_id res chain seq x y z
N MET A 1 16.54 34.46 -25.47
CA MET A 1 16.37 33.07 -24.97
C MET A 1 15.01 32.58 -25.43
N LYS A 2 14.93 31.81 -26.52
CA LYS A 2 13.65 31.25 -27.01
C LYS A 2 13.37 30.01 -26.20
N ILE A 3 12.33 30.10 -25.39
CA ILE A 3 11.89 28.99 -24.56
C ILE A 3 11.15 28.00 -25.47
N HIS A 4 11.83 26.92 -25.82
CA HIS A 4 11.30 25.80 -26.61
C HIS A 4 10.74 24.77 -25.62
N TYR A 5 9.51 25.00 -25.15
CA TYR A 5 8.74 23.98 -24.45
C TYR A 5 7.65 23.52 -25.41
N GLY A 6 7.98 22.56 -26.26
CA GLY A 6 7.03 21.89 -27.15
C GLY A 6 6.43 20.68 -26.44
N LEU A 7 5.22 20.28 -26.83
CA LEU A 7 4.59 19.02 -26.35
C LEU A 7 5.45 17.77 -26.66
N ASN A 8 6.40 17.93 -27.58
CA ASN A 8 7.37 16.93 -27.97
C ASN A 8 8.34 16.61 -26.81
N ASP A 9 8.71 17.61 -26.00
CA ASP A 9 9.63 17.45 -24.85
C ASP A 9 9.00 16.60 -23.74
N LEU A 10 7.66 16.56 -23.66
CA LEU A 10 6.94 15.72 -22.70
C LEU A 10 6.97 14.24 -23.08
N LYS A 11 7.22 13.94 -24.36
CA LYS A 11 7.32 12.57 -24.88
C LYS A 11 8.71 11.96 -24.62
N ASP A 12 9.70 12.80 -24.38
CA ASP A 12 11.08 12.40 -24.07
C ASP A 12 11.29 12.12 -22.56
N ILE A 13 10.22 12.18 -21.76
CA ILE A 13 10.28 11.79 -20.34
C ILE A 13 10.55 10.28 -20.25
N ASP A 14 11.76 9.94 -19.83
CA ASP A 14 12.18 8.56 -19.66
C ASP A 14 11.62 7.97 -18.37
N ILE A 15 10.48 7.30 -18.49
CA ILE A 15 9.82 6.59 -17.38
C ILE A 15 10.75 5.50 -16.80
N MET A 16 11.66 4.94 -17.59
CA MET A 16 12.58 3.89 -17.11
C MET A 16 13.57 4.44 -16.08
N ALA A 17 13.93 5.73 -16.15
CA ALA A 17 14.81 6.38 -15.18
C ALA A 17 14.19 6.43 -13.77
N PHE A 18 12.86 6.45 -13.65
CA PHE A 18 12.15 6.48 -12.38
C PHE A 18 11.87 5.08 -11.80
N LEU A 19 11.94 4.04 -12.63
CA LEU A 19 11.69 2.65 -12.23
C LEU A 19 12.50 2.20 -10.99
N PRO A 20 13.82 2.45 -10.86
CA PRO A 20 14.59 2.02 -9.69
C PRO A 20 14.16 2.70 -8.37
N ILE A 21 13.49 3.85 -8.45
CA ILE A 21 12.96 4.56 -7.27
C ILE A 21 11.54 4.07 -6.93
N ILE A 22 10.73 3.81 -7.96
CA ILE A 22 9.33 3.36 -7.79
C ILE A 22 9.27 1.90 -7.32
N LEU A 23 10.15 1.04 -7.85
CA LEU A 23 10.19 -0.38 -7.55
C LEU A 23 10.30 -0.71 -6.04
N PRO A 24 11.23 -0.12 -5.26
CA PRO A 24 11.32 -0.39 -3.83
C PRO A 24 10.09 0.10 -3.06
N VAL A 25 9.48 1.22 -3.46
CA VAL A 25 8.26 1.73 -2.81
C VAL A 25 7.10 0.75 -2.99
N ILE A 26 6.90 0.26 -4.21
CA ILE A 26 5.88 -0.75 -4.51
C ILE A 26 6.21 -2.07 -3.81
N ALA A 27 7.48 -2.49 -3.79
CA ALA A 27 7.88 -3.73 -3.13
C ALA A 27 7.59 -3.70 -1.62
N VAL A 28 7.92 -2.60 -0.93
CA VAL A 28 7.60 -2.41 0.49
C VAL A 28 6.09 -2.35 0.70
N GLY A 29 5.36 -1.62 -0.14
CA GLY A 29 3.91 -1.56 -0.08
C GLY A 29 3.23 -2.92 -0.24
N ALA A 30 3.67 -3.71 -1.23
CA ALA A 30 3.18 -5.05 -1.47
C ALA A 30 3.52 -6.00 -0.30
N LEU A 31 4.74 -5.91 0.24
CA LEU A 31 5.14 -6.69 1.41
C LEU A 31 4.25 -6.34 2.62
N LEU A 32 3.96 -5.06 2.84
CA LEU A 32 3.11 -4.59 3.92
C LEU A 32 1.69 -5.17 3.83
N VAL A 33 1.10 -5.15 2.63
CA VAL A 33 -0.20 -5.77 2.33
C VAL A 33 -0.15 -7.27 2.61
N PHE A 34 0.89 -7.96 2.15
CA PHE A 34 1.05 -9.40 2.35
C PHE A 34 1.12 -9.77 3.83
N ILE A 35 1.95 -9.06 4.61
CA ILE A 35 2.09 -9.30 6.05
C ILE A 35 0.77 -9.01 6.76
N ALA A 36 0.07 -7.92 6.41
CA ALA A 36 -1.21 -7.59 7.03
C ALA A 36 -2.29 -8.64 6.75
N LEU A 37 -2.39 -9.13 5.51
CA LEU A 37 -3.32 -10.19 5.15
C LEU A 37 -3.00 -11.52 5.85
N ILE A 38 -1.72 -11.91 5.92
CA ILE A 38 -1.28 -13.11 6.63
C ILE A 38 -1.61 -13.00 8.12
N ASP A 39 -1.29 -11.87 8.74
CA ASP A 39 -1.57 -11.62 10.15
C ASP A 39 -3.07 -11.66 10.46
N LEU A 40 -3.87 -11.02 9.60
CA LEU A 40 -5.32 -11.00 9.69
C LEU A 40 -5.92 -12.40 9.56
N TYR A 41 -5.46 -13.20 8.60
CA TYR A 41 -5.93 -14.57 8.38
C TYR A 41 -5.54 -15.51 9.52
N ARG A 42 -4.33 -15.34 10.08
CA ARG A 42 -3.83 -16.13 11.21
C ARG A 42 -4.61 -15.84 12.49
N ASN A 43 -4.95 -14.58 12.73
CA ASN A 43 -5.70 -14.13 13.90
C ASN A 43 -7.22 -14.07 13.69
N ARG A 44 -7.75 -14.67 12.61
CA ARG A 44 -9.17 -14.55 12.26
C ARG A 44 -10.15 -15.03 13.34
N LYS A 45 -9.73 -15.93 14.23
CA LYS A 45 -10.57 -16.47 15.31
C LYS A 45 -10.71 -15.51 16.50
N THR A 46 -9.75 -14.61 16.70
CA THR A 46 -9.72 -13.66 17.82
C THR A 46 -10.16 -12.25 17.43
N ARG A 47 -10.38 -12.02 16.13
CA ARG A 47 -10.73 -10.72 15.56
C ARG A 47 -12.20 -10.75 15.15
N LYS A 48 -13.02 -9.82 15.66
CA LYS A 48 -14.44 -9.72 15.26
C LYS A 48 -14.63 -9.21 13.83
N ASN A 49 -13.80 -8.26 13.42
CA ASN A 49 -14.03 -7.49 12.18
C ASN A 49 -13.10 -7.90 11.04
N VAL A 50 -12.84 -9.21 10.89
CA VAL A 50 -11.87 -9.73 9.89
C VAL A 50 -12.24 -9.29 8.47
N LEU A 51 -13.51 -9.42 8.10
CA LEU A 51 -13.98 -9.08 6.75
C LEU A 51 -13.82 -7.58 6.43
N VAL A 52 -14.11 -6.71 7.41
CA VAL A 52 -13.95 -5.26 7.26
C VAL A 52 -12.49 -4.90 7.05
N TRP A 53 -11.59 -5.48 7.86
CA TRP A 53 -10.15 -5.24 7.73
C TRP A 53 -9.58 -5.76 6.41
N THR A 54 -10.03 -6.92 5.92
CA THR A 54 -9.63 -7.43 4.60
C THR A 54 -10.01 -6.45 3.50
N LEU A 55 -11.23 -5.90 3.56
CA LEU A 55 -11.72 -4.94 2.57
C LEU A 55 -10.87 -3.65 2.61
N ILE A 56 -10.61 -3.11 3.79
CA ILE A 56 -9.76 -1.92 3.96
C ILE A 56 -8.34 -2.15 3.41
N ILE A 57 -7.72 -3.30 3.71
CA ILE A 57 -6.37 -3.62 3.23
C ILE A 57 -6.30 -3.66 1.70
N ILE A 58 -7.32 -4.23 1.05
CA ILE A 58 -7.34 -4.37 -0.42
C ILE A 58 -7.68 -3.05 -1.12
N PHE A 59 -8.68 -2.30 -0.63
CA PHE A 59 -9.15 -1.09 -1.31
C PHE A 59 -8.26 0.14 -1.06
N VAL A 60 -7.52 0.18 0.05
CA VAL A 60 -6.76 1.36 0.49
C VAL A 60 -5.23 1.17 0.32
N ASN A 61 -4.81 0.14 -0.43
CA ASN A 61 -3.41 -0.17 -0.81
C ASN A 61 -2.42 -0.10 0.36
N VAL A 62 -1.52 0.89 0.43
CA VAL A 62 -0.51 1.00 1.49
C VAL A 62 -1.12 1.53 2.79
N LEU A 63 -2.14 2.39 2.71
CA LEU A 63 -2.79 2.96 3.88
C LEU A 63 -3.63 1.93 4.64
N GLY A 64 -4.24 0.97 3.93
CA GLY A 64 -5.07 -0.07 4.55
C GLY A 64 -4.31 -0.97 5.56
N PRO A 65 -3.17 -1.58 5.20
CA PRO A 65 -2.29 -2.31 6.10
C PRO A 65 -1.75 -1.44 7.23
N ILE A 66 -1.41 -0.17 6.97
CA ILE A 66 -0.97 0.76 8.02
C ILE A 66 -2.09 0.94 9.05
N LEU A 67 -3.32 1.23 8.61
CA LEU A 67 -4.49 1.34 9.47
C LEU A 67 -4.76 0.04 10.24
N TYR A 68 -4.61 -1.11 9.58
CA TYR A 68 -4.74 -2.42 10.23
C TYR A 68 -3.70 -2.60 11.34
N PHE A 69 -2.43 -2.30 11.09
CA PHE A 69 -1.38 -2.46 12.10
C PHE A 69 -1.54 -1.48 13.27
N VAL A 70 -1.98 -0.25 13.00
CA VAL A 70 -2.13 0.80 14.03
C VAL A 70 -3.38 0.59 14.88
N ILE A 71 -4.51 0.31 14.23
CA ILE A 71 -5.84 0.27 14.86
C ILE A 71 -6.33 -1.19 14.96
N GLY A 72 -6.38 -1.89 13.83
CA GLY A 72 -6.95 -3.25 13.74
C GLY A 72 -6.25 -4.28 14.62
N ARG A 73 -4.96 -4.11 14.93
CA ARG A 73 -4.19 -4.96 15.84
C ARG A 73 -4.64 -4.85 17.30
N LYS A 74 -5.26 -3.74 17.72
CA LYS A 74 -5.70 -3.50 19.12
C LYS A 74 -7.15 -3.89 19.37
N ASP A 75 -7.96 -4.07 18.33
CA ASP A 75 -9.38 -4.45 18.46
C ASP A 75 -9.61 -5.78 19.22
N SER A 76 -8.61 -6.67 19.28
CA SER A 76 -8.69 -7.94 20.04
C SER A 76 -8.34 -7.81 21.52
N GLU A 77 -7.84 -6.66 21.98
CA GLU A 77 -7.34 -6.51 23.36
C GLU A 77 -8.44 -6.04 24.34
N LYS A 78 -9.64 -5.72 23.84
CA LYS A 78 -10.82 -5.48 24.68
C LYS A 78 -11.46 -6.81 25.07
N LEU A 79 -10.88 -7.46 26.07
CA LEU A 79 -11.54 -8.44 26.94
C LEU A 79 -11.75 -7.79 28.31
#